data_AF-A0A6B3MXN6-F1
#
_entry.id   AF-A0A6B3MXN6-F1
#
_cell.length_a   1.000
_cell.length_b   1.000
_cell.length_c   1.000
_cell.angle_alpha   90.00
_cell.angle_beta   90.00
_cell.angle_gamma   90.00
#
_symmetry.space_group_name_H-M   'P 1'
#
loop_
_entity.id
_entity.type
_entity.pdbx_description
1 polymer ?
#
loop_
_entity_poly.entity_id
_entity_poly.type
_entity_poly.pdbx_seq_one_letter_code
_entity_poly.pdbx_strand_id
1 'polypeptide(L)'
;KEAATLVNALQAGRAAQTSRNQSVPPVTCNVSKLIQPTPAELIKALETGAYNILFYAGHGESAPDGGLLFLRSDAKISGTELAQVLVRTQVALAVFNACWSAKPDQVNSQTIPRSSLAEVLIHHGVPAVLGMRDSIADQEAVSFIQSFAQALAERMPIDHAVAVARQHMLTLYKFNQPAWTLPILYMHPQFEGELIQPVGEGITELPTITSSWLESPPPTASLRSIGKTDQVWPIRGGVMRVGRLQSHNDLVIPEVCVSKQHAEIICRDAFTDQGSDPTYFLRDFSRNGTRILIDNGWKTVHHQEVQLRSGIQLKFGGPRGQIFEFIIDSPES
;
A
#
# COMPACT_ATOMS: atom_id res chain seq x y z
N LYS A 1 -7.04 -28.46 5.90
CA LYS A 1 -8.42 -27.91 5.99
C LYS A 1 -8.41 -26.43 5.62
N GLU A 2 -7.40 -25.68 6.07
CA GLU A 2 -7.21 -24.26 5.83
C GLU A 2 -7.12 -23.90 4.34
N ALA A 3 -6.47 -24.71 3.51
CA ALA A 3 -6.40 -24.43 2.07
C ALA A 3 -7.80 -24.37 1.41
N ALA A 4 -8.73 -25.23 1.81
CA ALA A 4 -10.10 -25.19 1.29
C ALA A 4 -10.85 -23.96 1.83
N THR A 5 -10.63 -23.61 3.10
CA THR A 5 -11.16 -22.39 3.69
C THR A 5 -10.65 -21.13 2.98
N LEU A 6 -9.37 -21.07 2.63
CA LEU A 6 -8.77 -19.94 1.91
C LEU A 6 -9.42 -19.78 0.53
N VAL A 7 -9.57 -20.89 -0.22
CA VAL A 7 -10.27 -20.89 -1.51
C VAL A 7 -11.70 -20.38 -1.35
N ASN A 8 -12.44 -20.90 -0.36
CA ASN A 8 -13.81 -20.49 -0.12
C ASN A 8 -13.93 -19.02 0.31
N ALA A 9 -13.02 -18.52 1.14
CA ALA A 9 -13.01 -17.12 1.57
C ALA A 9 -12.74 -16.17 0.40
N LEU A 10 -11.77 -16.51 -0.45
CA LEU A 10 -11.45 -15.73 -1.65
C LEU A 10 -12.59 -15.78 -2.69
N GLN A 11 -13.28 -16.93 -2.81
CA GLN A 11 -14.47 -17.07 -3.68
C GLN A 11 -15.69 -16.33 -3.11
N ALA A 12 -15.90 -16.33 -1.79
CA ALA A 12 -17.01 -15.63 -1.14
C ALA A 12 -16.84 -14.10 -1.22
N GLY A 13 -15.61 -13.60 -1.11
CA GLY A 13 -15.29 -12.18 -1.33
C GLY A 13 -15.71 -11.70 -2.73
N ARG A 14 -15.53 -12.55 -3.75
CA ARG A 14 -15.99 -12.28 -5.12
C ARG A 14 -17.51 -12.10 -5.21
N ALA A 15 -18.28 -12.95 -4.51
CA ALA A 15 -19.74 -12.88 -4.49
C ALA A 15 -20.27 -11.66 -3.72
N ALA A 16 -19.59 -11.26 -2.63
CA ALA A 16 -19.94 -10.07 -1.86
C ALA A 16 -19.66 -8.77 -2.63
N GLN A 17 -18.58 -8.72 -3.42
CA GLN A 17 -18.25 -7.60 -4.31
C GLN A 17 -19.27 -7.44 -5.45
N THR A 18 -19.81 -8.53 -6.00
CA THR A 18 -20.87 -8.44 -7.02
C THR A 18 -22.22 -7.96 -6.49
N SER A 19 -22.45 -8.02 -5.16
CA SER A 19 -23.72 -7.65 -4.53
C SER A 19 -23.74 -6.22 -3.98
N ARG A 20 -22.56 -5.65 -3.67
CA ARG A 20 -22.39 -4.23 -3.39
C ARG A 20 -22.24 -3.50 -4.73
N ASN A 21 -23.17 -2.60 -5.08
CA ASN A 21 -23.10 -1.72 -6.26
C ASN A 21 -21.74 -0.97 -6.36
N GLN A 22 -20.71 -1.61 -6.87
CA GLN A 22 -19.38 -1.02 -7.04
C GLN A 22 -18.98 -1.15 -8.50
N SER A 23 -18.67 -0.01 -9.11
CA SER A 23 -18.03 0.16 -10.43
C SER A 23 -16.61 -0.43 -10.51
N VAL A 24 -16.23 -1.21 -9.52
CA VAL A 24 -14.88 -1.75 -9.32
C VAL A 24 -14.82 -3.17 -9.87
N PRO A 25 -13.90 -3.48 -10.80
CA PRO A 25 -13.75 -4.84 -11.26
C PRO A 25 -13.28 -5.74 -10.10
N PRO A 26 -13.92 -6.91 -9.91
CA PRO A 26 -13.55 -7.84 -8.84
C PRO A 26 -12.12 -8.33 -9.02
N VAL A 27 -11.42 -8.55 -7.92
CA VAL A 27 -10.06 -9.10 -7.95
C VAL A 27 -10.14 -10.57 -8.36
N THR A 28 -9.38 -10.94 -9.39
CA THR A 28 -9.28 -12.35 -9.79
C THR A 28 -8.33 -13.07 -8.83
N CYS A 29 -8.87 -13.97 -8.01
CA CYS A 29 -8.09 -14.78 -7.09
C CYS A 29 -7.90 -16.19 -7.66
N ASN A 30 -6.65 -16.57 -7.94
CA ASN A 30 -6.28 -17.95 -8.29
C ASN A 30 -5.51 -18.60 -7.14
N VAL A 31 -5.85 -19.84 -6.81
CA VAL A 31 -5.21 -20.58 -5.71
C VAL A 31 -4.72 -21.92 -6.24
N SER A 32 -3.40 -22.09 -6.21
CA SER A 32 -2.73 -23.35 -6.50
C SER A 32 -2.34 -24.02 -5.20
N LYS A 33 -2.73 -25.28 -5.02
CA LYS A 33 -2.56 -26.00 -3.76
C LYS A 33 -1.52 -27.11 -3.90
N LEU A 34 -0.54 -27.12 -3.01
CA LEU A 34 0.40 -28.22 -2.82
C LEU A 34 0.10 -28.90 -1.49
N ILE A 35 -0.11 -30.22 -1.50
CA ILE A 35 -0.28 -31.01 -0.28
C ILE A 35 0.97 -31.84 -0.07
N GLN A 36 1.61 -31.60 1.07
CA GLN A 36 2.84 -32.27 1.47
C GLN A 36 3.89 -32.34 0.35
N PRO A 37 4.25 -31.23 -0.32
CA PRO A 37 5.17 -31.27 -1.45
C PRO A 37 6.60 -31.64 -1.02
N THR A 38 7.39 -32.14 -1.94
CA THR A 38 8.86 -32.09 -1.82
C THR A 38 9.37 -30.65 -1.98
N PRO A 39 10.58 -30.32 -1.51
CA PRO A 39 11.20 -29.04 -1.80
C PRO A 39 11.28 -28.74 -3.30
N ALA A 40 11.60 -29.74 -4.13
CA ALA A 40 11.66 -29.59 -5.58
C ALA A 40 10.29 -29.26 -6.21
N GLU A 41 9.20 -29.88 -5.74
CA GLU A 41 7.84 -29.58 -6.18
C GLU A 41 7.41 -28.16 -5.79
N LEU A 42 7.72 -27.73 -4.57
CA LEU A 42 7.47 -26.37 -4.10
C LEU A 42 8.22 -25.33 -4.95
N ILE A 43 9.52 -25.53 -5.15
CA ILE A 43 10.37 -24.64 -5.95
C ILE A 43 9.85 -24.56 -7.39
N LYS A 44 9.61 -25.71 -8.02
CA LYS A 44 9.10 -25.77 -9.39
C LYS A 44 7.76 -25.05 -9.53
N ALA A 45 6.87 -25.22 -8.56
CA ALA A 45 5.59 -24.50 -8.58
C ALA A 45 5.81 -22.98 -8.50
N LEU A 46 6.60 -22.51 -7.52
CA LEU A 46 6.87 -21.08 -7.34
C LEU A 46 7.51 -20.44 -8.57
N GLU A 47 8.43 -21.15 -9.23
CA GLU A 47 9.12 -20.66 -10.44
C GLU A 47 8.24 -20.65 -11.70
N THR A 48 7.16 -21.42 -11.73
CA THR A 48 6.29 -21.53 -12.91
C THR A 48 4.96 -20.80 -12.79
N GLY A 49 4.47 -20.56 -11.56
CA GLY A 49 3.12 -20.08 -11.30
C GLY A 49 2.93 -18.58 -11.10
N ALA A 50 4.01 -17.78 -11.12
CA ALA A 50 4.00 -16.31 -10.95
C ALA A 50 3.08 -15.84 -9.80
N TYR A 51 3.37 -16.29 -8.57
CA TYR A 51 2.53 -16.02 -7.40
C TYR A 51 2.88 -14.69 -6.73
N ASN A 52 1.86 -13.94 -6.32
CA ASN A 52 2.05 -12.75 -5.47
C ASN A 52 2.18 -13.10 -3.98
N ILE A 53 1.57 -14.21 -3.57
CA ILE A 53 1.46 -14.61 -2.16
C ILE A 53 1.85 -16.09 -2.02
N LEU A 54 2.76 -16.39 -1.08
CA LEU A 54 2.92 -17.74 -0.54
C LEU A 54 2.10 -17.85 0.75
N PHE A 55 1.22 -18.86 0.83
CA PHE A 55 0.53 -19.21 2.06
C PHE A 55 1.00 -20.59 2.54
N TYR A 56 1.63 -20.64 3.71
CA TYR A 56 2.08 -21.87 4.35
C TYR A 56 1.24 -22.16 5.60
N ALA A 57 0.69 -23.37 5.69
CA ALA A 57 0.06 -23.90 6.88
C ALA A 57 0.66 -25.27 7.20
N GLY A 58 1.26 -25.38 8.37
CA GLY A 58 1.99 -26.57 8.77
C GLY A 58 2.88 -26.32 9.99
N HIS A 59 3.71 -27.31 10.30
CA HIS A 59 4.61 -27.22 11.46
C HIS A 59 5.90 -26.49 11.11
N GLY A 60 6.49 -25.88 12.13
CA GLY A 60 7.81 -25.26 12.06
C GLY A 60 8.58 -25.51 13.35
N GLU A 61 9.90 -25.52 13.26
CA GLU A 61 10.82 -25.56 14.40
C GLU A 61 11.71 -24.32 14.36
N SER A 62 12.06 -23.78 15.53
CA SER A 62 13.07 -22.72 15.63
C SER A 62 14.45 -23.27 15.26
N ALA A 63 15.21 -22.49 14.50
CA ALA A 63 16.60 -22.76 14.13
C ALA A 63 17.26 -21.43 13.72
N PRO A 64 18.60 -21.31 13.80
CA PRO A 64 19.30 -20.04 13.58
C PRO A 64 19.15 -19.45 12.16
N ASP A 65 18.81 -20.28 11.18
CA ASP A 65 18.66 -19.96 9.76
C ASP A 65 17.23 -19.57 9.35
N GLY A 66 16.43 -19.12 10.31
CA GLY A 66 15.03 -18.76 10.13
C GLY A 66 14.06 -19.90 10.41
N GLY A 67 14.51 -20.93 11.14
CA GLY A 67 13.70 -22.11 11.43
C GLY A 67 13.58 -23.08 10.26
N LEU A 68 12.99 -24.24 10.57
CA LEU A 68 12.73 -25.31 9.62
C LEU A 68 11.22 -25.47 9.44
N LEU A 69 10.76 -25.40 8.19
CA LEU A 69 9.38 -25.67 7.81
C LEU A 69 9.24 -27.11 7.30
N PHE A 70 8.25 -27.82 7.82
CA PHE A 70 7.97 -29.20 7.45
C PHE A 70 7.05 -29.25 6.24
N LEU A 71 7.62 -29.51 5.07
CA LEU A 71 6.82 -29.69 3.86
C LEU A 71 6.14 -31.07 3.88
N ARG A 72 6.83 -32.11 4.36
CA ARG A 72 6.31 -33.46 4.59
C ARG A 72 7.10 -34.15 5.70
N SER A 73 6.76 -35.40 6.02
CA SER A 73 7.37 -36.16 7.12
C SER A 73 8.90 -36.29 7.02
N ASP A 74 9.43 -36.35 5.80
CA ASP A 74 10.85 -36.59 5.49
C ASP A 74 11.52 -35.40 4.78
N ALA A 75 10.82 -34.27 4.61
CA ALA A 75 11.37 -33.11 3.91
C ALA A 75 11.06 -31.81 4.63
N LYS A 76 12.13 -31.06 4.90
CA LYS A 76 12.12 -29.73 5.50
C LYS A 76 12.74 -28.71 4.55
N ILE A 77 12.44 -27.43 4.77
CA ILE A 77 13.11 -26.31 4.12
C ILE A 77 13.41 -25.24 5.17
N SER A 78 14.61 -24.66 5.15
CA SER A 78 14.96 -23.56 6.06
C SER A 78 14.33 -22.24 5.61
N GLY A 79 14.21 -21.29 6.54
CA GLY A 79 13.80 -19.92 6.23
C GLY A 79 14.71 -19.26 5.19
N THR A 80 16.02 -19.44 5.33
CA THR A 80 17.02 -18.91 4.39
C THR A 80 16.83 -19.47 2.98
N GLU A 81 16.70 -20.79 2.82
CA GLU A 81 16.48 -21.43 1.51
C GLU A 81 15.15 -20.99 0.88
N LEU A 82 14.09 -20.93 1.69
CA LEU A 82 12.78 -20.48 1.20
C LEU A 82 12.84 -19.02 0.73
N ALA A 83 13.51 -18.14 1.48
CA ALA A 83 13.64 -16.74 1.11
C ALA A 83 14.30 -16.55 -0.28
N GLN A 84 15.35 -17.33 -0.58
CA GLN A 84 16.01 -17.29 -1.89
C GLN A 84 15.05 -17.57 -3.05
N VAL A 85 14.11 -18.50 -2.84
CA VAL A 85 13.10 -18.86 -3.84
C VAL A 85 12.06 -17.73 -3.96
N LEU A 86 11.57 -17.22 -2.83
CA LEU A 86 10.54 -16.18 -2.81
C LEU A 86 11.00 -14.87 -3.45
N VAL A 87 12.24 -14.45 -3.18
CA VAL A 87 12.80 -13.21 -3.76
C VAL A 87 12.96 -13.34 -5.27
N ARG A 88 13.55 -14.44 -5.77
CA ARG A 88 13.75 -14.62 -7.21
C ARG A 88 12.46 -14.81 -8.00
N THR A 89 11.40 -15.31 -7.34
CA THR A 89 10.06 -15.47 -7.93
C THR A 89 9.15 -14.26 -7.68
N GLN A 90 9.68 -13.21 -7.05
CA GLN A 90 8.97 -11.96 -6.78
C GLN A 90 7.68 -12.11 -5.96
N VAL A 91 7.65 -13.08 -5.06
CA VAL A 91 6.56 -13.20 -4.08
C VAL A 91 6.60 -11.99 -3.15
N ALA A 92 5.51 -11.23 -3.10
CA ALA A 92 5.44 -9.98 -2.34
C ALA A 92 5.07 -10.20 -0.87
N LEU A 93 4.24 -11.23 -0.59
CA LEU A 93 3.79 -11.56 0.75
C LEU A 93 3.97 -13.06 1.04
N ALA A 94 4.65 -13.38 2.14
CA ALA A 94 4.67 -14.73 2.69
C ALA A 94 3.84 -14.77 3.98
N VAL A 95 2.88 -15.70 4.05
CA VAL A 95 1.98 -15.87 5.19
C VAL A 95 2.23 -17.24 5.82
N PHE A 96 2.65 -17.25 7.07
CA PHE A 96 2.93 -18.46 7.84
C PHE A 96 1.90 -18.65 8.93
N ASN A 97 0.93 -19.53 8.66
CA ASN A 97 0.11 -20.15 9.70
C ASN A 97 0.87 -21.34 10.29
N ALA A 98 2.00 -21.03 10.93
CA ALA A 98 2.87 -21.98 11.60
C ALA A 98 3.25 -21.41 12.95
N CYS A 99 3.12 -22.21 14.01
CA CYS A 99 3.45 -21.81 15.36
C CYS A 99 4.88 -21.26 15.42
N TRP A 100 5.08 -20.17 16.16
CA TRP A 100 6.39 -19.57 16.44
C TRP A 100 7.18 -19.04 15.23
N SER A 101 6.56 -18.91 14.05
CA SER A 101 7.22 -18.31 12.87
C SER A 101 7.66 -16.85 13.05
N ALA A 102 7.12 -16.13 14.03
CA ALA A 102 7.56 -14.78 14.41
C ALA A 102 8.36 -14.75 15.74
N LYS A 103 8.74 -15.91 16.28
CA LYS A 103 9.51 -16.03 17.53
C LYS A 103 10.99 -16.28 17.20
N PRO A 104 11.91 -15.42 17.66
CA PRO A 104 13.34 -15.67 17.45
C PRO A 104 13.81 -16.92 18.22
N ASP A 105 14.85 -17.55 17.69
CA ASP A 105 15.52 -18.67 18.31
C ASP A 105 16.26 -18.26 19.60
N GLN A 106 16.47 -19.22 20.50
CA GLN A 106 17.09 -18.99 21.80
C GLN A 106 18.21 -19.99 22.04
N VAL A 107 19.40 -19.48 22.38
CA VAL A 107 20.54 -20.29 22.82
C VAL A 107 20.94 -19.87 24.22
N ASN A 108 21.02 -20.82 25.15
CA ASN A 108 21.34 -20.56 26.56
C ASN A 108 20.45 -19.47 27.19
N SER A 109 19.15 -19.49 26.89
CA SER A 109 18.16 -18.49 27.32
C SER A 109 18.40 -17.06 26.81
N GLN A 110 19.28 -16.89 25.83
CA GLN A 110 19.50 -15.62 25.13
C GLN A 110 18.87 -15.67 23.75
N THR A 111 18.08 -14.65 23.44
CA THR A 111 17.44 -14.47 22.13
C THR A 111 18.50 -14.17 21.07
N ILE A 112 18.54 -14.95 20.00
CA ILE A 112 19.38 -14.66 18.84
C ILE A 112 18.65 -13.59 18.01
N PRO A 113 19.23 -12.39 17.81
CA PRO A 113 18.59 -11.37 16.99
C PRO A 113 18.42 -11.84 15.55
N ARG A 114 17.29 -11.50 14.90
CA ARG A 114 17.03 -11.78 13.48
C ARG A 114 17.04 -13.26 13.10
N SER A 115 16.61 -14.13 14.01
CA SER A 115 16.60 -15.59 13.83
C SER A 115 15.21 -16.18 13.62
N SER A 116 14.14 -15.40 13.82
CA SER A 116 12.80 -15.88 13.47
C SER A 116 12.64 -16.00 11.97
N LEU A 117 11.78 -16.92 11.53
CA LEU A 117 11.45 -17.09 10.11
C LEU A 117 11.07 -15.76 9.45
N ALA A 118 10.21 -14.98 10.10
CA ALA A 118 9.77 -13.70 9.56
C ALA A 118 10.91 -12.68 9.42
N GLU A 119 11.79 -12.57 10.42
CA GLU A 119 12.94 -11.67 10.35
C GLU A 119 13.92 -12.08 9.25
N VAL A 120 14.21 -13.38 9.12
CA VAL A 120 15.14 -13.92 8.12
C VAL A 120 14.61 -13.65 6.70
N LEU A 121 13.34 -13.93 6.42
CA LEU A 121 12.76 -13.69 5.10
C LEU A 121 12.79 -12.20 4.72
N ILE A 122 12.43 -11.31 5.66
CA ILE A 122 12.50 -9.86 5.44
C ILE A 122 13.95 -9.42 5.21
N HIS A 123 14.90 -9.95 5.98
CA HIS A 123 16.31 -9.63 5.83
C HIS A 123 16.87 -10.04 4.46
N HIS A 124 16.39 -11.15 3.91
CA HIS A 124 16.76 -11.63 2.57
C HIS A 124 16.01 -10.94 1.42
N GLY A 125 15.06 -10.04 1.71
CA GLY A 125 14.41 -9.20 0.71
C GLY A 125 12.97 -9.57 0.35
N VAL A 126 12.33 -10.49 1.08
CA VAL A 126 10.89 -10.69 0.94
C VAL A 126 10.18 -9.40 1.42
N PRO A 127 9.29 -8.77 0.63
CA PRO A 127 8.76 -7.43 0.99
C PRO A 127 7.89 -7.39 2.25
N ALA A 128 7.05 -8.42 2.45
CA ALA A 128 6.21 -8.56 3.63
C ALA A 128 6.11 -10.02 4.08
N VAL A 129 6.14 -10.24 5.39
CA VAL A 129 6.03 -11.56 6.01
C VAL A 129 5.10 -11.49 7.20
N LEU A 130 4.06 -12.33 7.19
CA LEU A 130 3.18 -12.54 8.33
C LEU A 130 3.52 -13.87 8.99
N GLY A 131 3.81 -13.85 10.29
CA GLY A 131 4.06 -15.05 11.09
C GLY A 131 3.29 -15.02 12.42
N MET A 132 3.31 -16.12 13.15
CA MET A 132 2.67 -16.24 14.47
C MET A 132 3.72 -16.13 15.57
N ARG A 133 3.49 -15.26 16.57
CA ARG A 133 4.40 -15.14 17.74
C ARG A 133 4.38 -16.36 18.66
N ASP A 134 3.29 -17.13 18.62
CA ASP A 134 3.07 -18.30 19.47
C ASP A 134 2.15 -19.32 18.76
N SER A 135 1.78 -20.38 19.46
CA SER A 135 0.77 -21.33 19.02
C SER A 135 -0.61 -20.67 18.89
N ILE A 136 -1.31 -21.00 17.81
CA ILE A 136 -2.67 -20.55 17.50
C ILE A 136 -3.57 -21.77 17.34
N ALA A 137 -4.81 -21.71 17.85
CA ALA A 137 -5.74 -22.82 17.66
C ALA A 137 -6.27 -22.85 16.21
N ASP A 138 -6.51 -24.05 15.67
CA ASP A 138 -6.97 -24.25 14.29
C ASP A 138 -8.18 -23.37 13.92
N GLN A 139 -9.15 -23.23 14.84
CA GLN A 139 -10.35 -22.45 14.59
C GLN A 139 -10.06 -20.94 14.54
N GLU A 140 -9.15 -20.44 15.37
CA GLU A 140 -8.73 -19.04 15.40
C GLU A 140 -7.92 -18.70 14.15
N ALA A 141 -7.00 -19.59 13.76
CA ALA A 141 -6.22 -19.46 12.54
C ALA A 141 -7.13 -19.39 11.31
N VAL A 142 -8.09 -20.30 11.20
CA VAL A 142 -9.08 -20.30 10.11
C VAL A 142 -9.84 -18.98 10.06
N SER A 143 -10.36 -18.50 11.19
CA SER A 143 -11.12 -17.25 11.22
C SER A 143 -10.26 -16.03 10.84
N PHE A 144 -9.00 -16.00 11.30
CA PHE A 144 -8.05 -14.95 10.93
C PHE A 144 -7.81 -14.95 9.41
N ILE A 145 -7.49 -16.11 8.84
CA ILE A 145 -7.21 -16.26 7.40
C ILE A 145 -8.41 -15.86 6.56
N GLN A 146 -9.63 -16.21 6.98
CA GLN A 146 -10.86 -15.80 6.28
C GLN A 146 -10.99 -14.29 6.21
N SER A 147 -10.90 -13.61 7.35
CA SER A 147 -11.03 -12.14 7.41
C SER A 147 -9.88 -11.45 6.68
N PHE A 148 -8.65 -11.95 6.83
CA PHE A 148 -7.47 -11.42 6.17
C PHE A 148 -7.55 -11.56 4.64
N ALA A 149 -7.87 -12.76 4.14
CA ALA A 149 -8.01 -13.02 2.71
C ALA A 149 -9.14 -12.21 2.07
N GLN A 150 -10.24 -12.01 2.79
CA GLN A 150 -11.33 -11.15 2.33
C GLN A 150 -10.87 -9.69 2.21
N ALA A 151 -10.20 -9.14 3.24
CA ALA A 151 -9.70 -7.77 3.20
C ALA A 151 -8.68 -7.54 2.06
N LEU A 152 -7.80 -8.53 1.80
CA LEU A 152 -6.91 -8.49 0.64
C LEU A 152 -7.67 -8.52 -0.69
N ALA A 153 -8.71 -9.35 -0.81
CA ALA A 153 -9.56 -9.38 -2.00
C ALA A 153 -10.32 -8.07 -2.21
N GLU A 154 -10.58 -7.31 -1.13
CA GLU A 154 -11.11 -5.95 -1.14
C GLU A 154 -10.04 -4.87 -1.44
N ARG A 155 -8.85 -5.29 -1.90
CA ARG A 155 -7.71 -4.43 -2.28
C ARG A 155 -7.14 -3.57 -1.14
N MET A 156 -7.39 -3.97 0.10
CA MET A 156 -6.76 -3.31 1.24
C MET A 156 -5.25 -3.57 1.24
N PRO A 157 -4.42 -2.57 1.61
CA PRO A 157 -3.01 -2.80 1.93
C PRO A 157 -2.85 -3.89 3.00
N ILE A 158 -1.74 -4.61 2.98
CA ILE A 158 -1.51 -5.79 3.84
C ILE A 158 -1.66 -5.44 5.32
N ASP A 159 -1.11 -4.31 5.77
CA ASP A 159 -1.19 -3.85 7.16
C ASP A 159 -2.63 -3.55 7.59
N HIS A 160 -3.43 -2.92 6.72
CA HIS A 160 -4.86 -2.71 6.93
C HIS A 160 -5.62 -4.04 6.99
N ALA A 161 -5.33 -4.98 6.09
CA ALA A 161 -5.95 -6.30 6.09
C ALA A 161 -5.64 -7.08 7.40
N VAL A 162 -4.41 -6.97 7.91
CA VAL A 162 -4.04 -7.55 9.22
C VAL A 162 -4.82 -6.87 10.35
N ALA A 163 -4.93 -5.53 10.33
CA ALA A 163 -5.67 -4.79 11.35
C ALA A 163 -7.15 -5.21 11.41
N VAL A 164 -7.82 -5.30 10.25
CA VAL A 164 -9.21 -5.77 10.13
C VAL A 164 -9.36 -7.19 10.66
N ALA A 165 -8.46 -8.10 10.27
CA ALA A 165 -8.51 -9.48 10.73
C ALA A 165 -8.32 -9.59 12.27
N ARG A 166 -7.40 -8.80 12.85
CA ARG A 166 -7.22 -8.74 14.31
C ARG A 166 -8.45 -8.19 15.03
N GLN A 167 -9.08 -7.15 14.49
CA GLN A 167 -10.33 -6.60 15.04
C GLN A 167 -11.45 -7.65 15.01
N HIS A 168 -11.56 -8.41 13.91
CA HIS A 168 -12.52 -9.50 13.79
C HIS A 168 -12.27 -10.59 14.85
N MET A 169 -11.00 -10.96 15.09
CA MET A 169 -10.62 -11.91 16.13
C MET A 169 -11.02 -11.43 17.52
N LEU A 170 -10.79 -10.15 17.81
CA LEU A 170 -11.15 -9.52 19.09
C LEU A 170 -12.66 -9.57 19.34
N THR A 171 -13.47 -9.35 18.31
CA THR A 171 -14.93 -9.43 18.39
C THR A 171 -15.44 -10.86 18.58
N LEU A 172 -14.87 -11.83 17.86
CA LEU A 172 -15.31 -13.23 17.92
C LEU A 172 -14.89 -13.95 19.20
N TYR A 173 -13.65 -13.76 19.64
CA TYR A 173 -13.04 -14.54 20.73
C TYR A 173 -12.95 -13.78 22.06
N LYS A 174 -13.42 -12.52 22.10
CA LYS A 174 -13.36 -11.60 23.23
C LYS A 174 -11.94 -11.12 23.55
N PHE A 175 -11.85 -9.93 24.13
CA PHE A 175 -10.59 -9.22 24.41
C PHE A 175 -9.56 -10.03 25.23
N ASN A 176 -10.03 -10.85 26.17
CA ASN A 176 -9.16 -11.61 27.07
C ASN A 176 -8.49 -12.83 26.41
N GLN A 177 -8.87 -13.20 25.18
CA GLN A 177 -8.19 -14.26 24.44
C GLN A 177 -7.04 -13.66 23.61
N PRO A 178 -5.81 -14.20 23.71
CA PRO A 178 -4.63 -13.61 23.09
C PRO A 178 -4.59 -13.80 21.56
N ALA A 179 -5.52 -14.55 20.97
CA ALA A 179 -5.53 -14.94 19.55
C ALA A 179 -5.32 -13.77 18.59
N TRP A 180 -5.94 -12.62 18.83
CA TRP A 180 -5.80 -11.42 17.99
C TRP A 180 -4.39 -10.80 18.03
N THR A 181 -3.60 -11.10 19.07
CA THR A 181 -2.22 -10.63 19.21
C THR A 181 -1.20 -11.56 18.53
N LEU A 182 -1.64 -12.75 18.09
CA LEU A 182 -0.73 -13.79 17.61
C LEU A 182 -0.12 -13.50 16.23
N PRO A 183 -0.90 -13.05 15.22
CA PRO A 183 -0.37 -12.75 13.90
C PRO A 183 0.48 -11.49 13.96
N ILE A 184 1.75 -11.56 13.58
CA ILE A 184 2.70 -10.44 13.53
C ILE A 184 3.08 -10.21 12.07
N LEU A 185 2.92 -8.96 11.62
CA LEU A 185 3.35 -8.51 10.30
C LEU A 185 4.73 -7.84 10.41
N TYR A 186 5.68 -8.34 9.62
CA TYR A 186 6.90 -7.65 9.30
C TYR A 186 6.80 -7.14 7.86
N MET A 187 7.15 -5.87 7.65
CA MET A 187 7.05 -5.24 6.34
C MET A 187 8.25 -4.33 6.13
N HIS A 188 8.87 -4.44 4.96
CA HIS A 188 9.99 -3.57 4.61
C HIS A 188 9.51 -2.11 4.53
N PRO A 189 10.20 -1.11 5.11
CA PRO A 189 9.70 0.28 5.19
C PRO A 189 9.46 0.97 3.84
N GLN A 190 10.03 0.43 2.77
CA GLN A 190 9.87 0.95 1.40
C GLN A 190 8.76 0.23 0.62
N PHE A 191 8.17 -0.83 1.18
CA PHE A 191 7.05 -1.52 0.58
C PHE A 191 5.74 -0.92 1.11
N GLU A 192 4.87 -0.44 0.23
CA GLU A 192 3.61 0.22 0.63
C GLU A 192 2.51 -0.77 1.08
N GLY A 193 2.78 -2.08 0.99
CA GLY A 193 1.81 -3.11 1.37
C GLY A 193 0.69 -3.34 0.35
N GLU A 194 0.75 -2.72 -0.82
CA GLU A 194 -0.23 -2.90 -1.90
C GLU A 194 0.11 -4.14 -2.74
N LEU A 195 -0.74 -5.18 -2.67
CA LEU A 195 -0.60 -6.40 -3.50
C LEU A 195 -1.34 -6.29 -4.83
N ILE A 196 -2.45 -5.57 -4.82
CA ILE A 196 -3.27 -5.28 -5.97
C ILE A 196 -3.31 -3.78 -6.04
N GLN A 197 -3.11 -3.21 -7.23
CA GLN A 197 -3.30 -1.78 -7.40
C GLN A 197 -4.63 -1.39 -6.76
N PRO A 198 -4.63 -0.43 -5.82
CA PRO A 198 -5.86 0.15 -5.36
C PRO A 198 -6.67 0.48 -6.60
N VAL A 199 -7.98 0.25 -6.53
CA VAL A 199 -8.81 1.01 -7.46
C VAL A 199 -8.53 2.41 -6.99
N GLY A 200 -7.73 3.17 -7.76
CA GLY A 200 -7.79 4.60 -7.64
C GLY A 200 -9.27 4.85 -7.61
N GLU A 201 -9.78 5.41 -6.49
CA GLU A 201 -11.13 5.92 -6.46
C GLU A 201 -11.35 6.51 -7.83
N GLY A 202 -12.39 6.07 -8.52
CA GLY A 202 -12.77 6.76 -9.72
C GLY A 202 -12.91 8.23 -9.35
N ILE A 203 -11.85 9.00 -9.60
CA ILE A 203 -11.84 9.89 -10.73
C ILE A 203 -12.71 9.21 -11.77
N THR A 204 -14.01 9.44 -11.65
CA THR A 204 -14.83 9.56 -12.82
C THR A 204 -14.31 10.82 -13.50
N GLU A 205 -13.09 10.75 -14.03
CA GLU A 205 -12.70 11.54 -15.18
C GLU A 205 -13.35 10.74 -16.32
N LEU A 206 -14.70 10.80 -16.36
CA LEU A 206 -15.22 11.37 -17.58
C LEU A 206 -14.44 12.68 -17.67
N PRO A 207 -13.56 12.87 -18.67
CA PRO A 207 -13.09 14.21 -18.90
C PRO A 207 -14.39 14.98 -19.02
N THR A 208 -14.68 15.85 -18.06
CA THR A 208 -15.82 16.75 -18.18
C THR A 208 -15.36 17.74 -19.23
N ILE A 209 -15.28 17.29 -20.48
CA ILE A 209 -15.47 18.11 -21.64
C ILE A 209 -16.95 18.46 -21.52
N THR A 210 -17.27 19.39 -20.62
CA THR A 210 -18.47 20.17 -20.78
C THR A 210 -18.35 20.78 -22.18
N SER A 211 -19.47 20.84 -22.88
CA SER A 211 -19.57 21.39 -24.23
C SER A 211 -18.98 22.82 -24.37
N SER A 212 -18.70 23.53 -23.26
CA SER A 212 -17.99 24.82 -23.27
C SER A 212 -16.48 24.73 -23.55
N TRP A 213 -15.82 23.59 -23.31
CA TRP A 213 -14.39 23.40 -23.56
C TRP A 213 -14.05 23.27 -25.06
N LEU A 214 -15.08 23.05 -25.88
CA LEU A 214 -14.96 23.06 -27.34
C LEU A 214 -14.92 24.49 -27.90
N GLU A 215 -15.41 25.47 -27.13
CA GLU A 215 -15.57 26.88 -27.57
C GLU A 215 -14.51 27.82 -26.99
N SER A 216 -13.91 27.51 -25.82
CA SER A 216 -12.73 28.20 -25.29
C SER A 216 -12.00 27.29 -24.28
N PRO A 217 -10.70 26.98 -24.47
CA PRO A 217 -9.96 26.22 -23.46
C PRO A 217 -9.87 27.03 -22.16
N PRO A 218 -10.10 26.44 -20.98
CA PRO A 218 -9.90 27.15 -19.72
C PRO A 218 -8.44 27.63 -19.61
N PRO A 219 -8.18 28.74 -18.90
CA PRO A 219 -6.82 29.21 -18.66
C PRO A 219 -5.98 28.07 -18.08
N THR A 220 -4.81 27.85 -18.68
CA THR A 220 -3.91 26.77 -18.25
C THR A 220 -3.19 27.26 -16.99
N ALA A 221 -3.40 26.60 -15.85
CA ALA A 221 -2.59 26.88 -14.67
C ALA A 221 -1.31 26.04 -14.68
N SER A 222 -0.24 26.57 -14.09
CA SER A 222 1.04 25.90 -13.99
C SER A 222 1.74 26.19 -12.66
N LEU A 223 2.66 25.32 -12.27
CA LEU A 223 3.67 25.61 -11.26
C LEU A 223 4.99 25.89 -11.95
N ARG A 224 5.64 26.99 -11.60
CA ARG A 224 6.99 27.35 -12.05
C ARG A 224 7.98 27.28 -10.91
N SER A 225 9.14 26.64 -11.09
CA SER A 225 10.21 26.68 -10.07
C SER A 225 10.92 28.02 -10.10
N ILE A 226 10.93 28.74 -8.98
CA ILE A 226 11.71 29.99 -8.87
C ILE A 226 13.16 29.62 -8.54
N GLY A 227 14.10 29.99 -9.41
CA GLY A 227 15.54 29.86 -9.18
C GLY A 227 16.27 29.00 -10.21
N LYS A 228 16.81 27.84 -9.78
CA LYS A 228 17.91 27.14 -10.49
C LYS A 228 17.58 26.62 -11.90
N THR A 229 16.32 26.36 -12.24
CA THR A 229 15.97 25.69 -13.50
C THR A 229 14.79 26.31 -14.26
N ASP A 230 14.09 27.29 -13.67
CA ASP A 230 12.87 27.95 -14.20
C ASP A 230 11.93 27.00 -14.95
N GLN A 231 11.78 25.79 -14.41
CA GLN A 231 10.98 24.73 -15.00
C GLN A 231 9.51 24.99 -14.74
N VAL A 232 8.66 24.69 -15.72
CA VAL A 232 7.22 24.91 -15.64
C VAL A 232 6.51 23.57 -15.81
N TRP A 233 5.60 23.28 -14.88
CA TRP A 233 4.74 22.09 -14.89
C TRP A 233 3.29 22.53 -15.09
N PRO A 234 2.65 22.21 -16.23
CA PRO A 234 1.25 22.54 -16.46
C PRO A 234 0.32 21.61 -15.66
N ILE A 235 -0.79 22.15 -15.17
CA ILE A 235 -1.87 21.38 -14.56
C ILE A 235 -2.76 20.85 -15.69
N ARG A 236 -2.71 19.54 -15.94
CA ARG A 236 -3.48 18.87 -16.99
C ARG A 236 -4.67 18.13 -16.38
N GLY A 237 -5.82 18.18 -17.04
CA GLY A 237 -7.03 17.47 -16.56
C GLY A 237 -7.63 18.05 -15.28
N GLY A 238 -7.26 19.27 -14.87
CA GLY A 238 -7.82 19.93 -13.70
C GLY A 238 -7.26 19.46 -12.35
N VAL A 239 -6.26 18.56 -12.32
CA VAL A 239 -5.57 18.17 -11.09
C VAL A 239 -4.07 18.03 -11.32
N MET A 240 -3.27 18.38 -10.30
CA MET A 240 -1.84 18.11 -10.26
C MET A 240 -1.48 17.48 -8.92
N ARG A 241 -0.86 16.30 -8.98
CA ARG A 241 -0.34 15.58 -7.81
C ARG A 241 1.11 15.94 -7.57
N VAL A 242 1.42 16.31 -6.33
CA VAL A 242 2.77 16.71 -5.91
C VAL A 242 3.30 15.72 -4.88
N GLY A 243 4.53 15.25 -5.07
CA GLY A 243 5.14 14.33 -4.13
C GLY A 243 6.57 13.92 -4.50
N ARG A 244 7.11 12.91 -3.80
CA ARG A 244 8.50 12.48 -3.96
C ARG A 244 8.68 11.30 -4.91
N LEU A 245 7.62 10.53 -5.19
CA LEU A 245 7.69 9.33 -6.03
C LEU A 245 7.13 9.58 -7.43
N GLN A 246 7.86 9.15 -8.45
CA GLN A 246 7.46 9.29 -9.85
C GLN A 246 6.23 8.48 -10.24
N SER A 247 5.96 7.37 -9.56
CA SER A 247 4.86 6.45 -9.91
C SER A 247 3.46 7.02 -9.65
N HIS A 248 3.33 8.11 -8.87
CA HIS A 248 2.04 8.62 -8.39
C HIS A 248 1.88 10.14 -8.46
N ASN A 249 2.90 10.89 -8.91
CA ASN A 249 2.88 12.35 -8.88
C ASN A 249 3.27 12.95 -10.23
N ASP A 250 2.57 14.02 -10.60
CA ASP A 250 2.83 14.82 -11.80
C ASP A 250 4.04 15.74 -11.59
N LEU A 251 4.15 16.32 -10.38
CA LEU A 251 5.32 17.07 -9.93
C LEU A 251 6.11 16.25 -8.90
N VAL A 252 7.33 15.86 -9.29
CA VAL A 252 8.24 15.08 -8.45
C VAL A 252 9.30 15.97 -7.84
N ILE A 253 9.31 16.05 -6.51
CA ILE A 253 10.30 16.80 -5.73
C ILE A 253 11.13 15.81 -4.91
N PRO A 254 12.39 15.52 -5.29
CA PRO A 254 13.22 14.48 -4.67
C PRO A 254 13.82 14.90 -3.31
N GLU A 255 13.15 15.76 -2.56
CA GLU A 255 13.59 16.22 -1.24
C GLU A 255 12.99 15.35 -0.12
N VAL A 256 13.81 14.92 0.85
CA VAL A 256 13.37 14.02 1.94
C VAL A 256 12.23 14.60 2.80
N CYS A 257 12.18 15.93 2.89
CA CYS A 257 11.12 16.65 3.60
C CYS A 257 9.77 16.63 2.87
N VAL A 258 9.73 16.19 1.61
CA VAL A 258 8.50 15.99 0.82
C VAL A 258 8.00 14.55 1.02
N SER A 259 6.72 14.38 1.37
CA SER A 259 6.06 13.08 1.44
C SER A 259 6.01 12.37 0.07
N LYS A 260 5.85 11.04 0.09
CA LYS A 260 5.71 10.22 -1.13
C LYS A 260 4.57 10.74 -2.01
N GLN A 261 3.43 11.02 -1.40
CA GLN A 261 2.34 11.84 -1.91
C GLN A 261 2.19 13.01 -0.92
N HIS A 262 2.26 14.25 -1.39
CA HIS A 262 2.36 15.43 -0.54
C HIS A 262 1.09 16.26 -0.54
N ALA A 263 0.67 16.68 -1.72
CA ALA A 263 -0.48 17.54 -1.90
C ALA A 263 -1.05 17.39 -3.31
N GLU A 264 -2.25 17.92 -3.50
CA GLU A 264 -2.89 18.06 -4.80
C GLU A 264 -3.26 19.52 -5.04
N ILE A 265 -3.09 19.98 -6.28
CA ILE A 265 -3.69 21.23 -6.76
C ILE A 265 -4.88 20.85 -7.63
N ILE A 266 -6.08 21.31 -7.25
CA ILE A 266 -7.35 20.91 -7.85
C ILE A 266 -8.02 22.15 -8.42
N CYS A 267 -8.42 22.07 -9.68
CA CYS A 267 -9.28 23.05 -10.36
C CYS A 267 -10.74 22.71 -10.06
N ARG A 268 -11.54 23.72 -9.72
CA ARG A 268 -13.00 23.62 -9.60
C ARG A 268 -13.65 24.72 -10.43
N ASP A 269 -14.64 24.32 -11.21
CA ASP A 269 -15.49 25.24 -11.95
C ASP A 269 -16.51 25.87 -10.98
N ALA A 270 -16.65 27.19 -11.04
CA ALA A 270 -17.82 27.84 -10.45
C ALA A 270 -18.96 27.73 -11.47
N PHE A 271 -19.94 26.86 -11.19
CA PHE A 271 -21.15 26.75 -12.01
C PHE A 271 -21.99 28.02 -11.87
N THR A 272 -21.85 28.96 -12.80
CA THR A 272 -22.81 30.06 -13.02
C THR A 272 -22.99 30.30 -14.51
N ASP A 273 -24.24 30.58 -14.93
CA ASP A 273 -24.70 30.79 -16.33
C ASP A 273 -24.00 31.96 -17.09
N GLN A 274 -23.01 32.60 -16.49
CA GLN A 274 -22.13 33.58 -17.11
C GLN A 274 -20.71 33.16 -16.75
N GLY A 275 -19.92 32.81 -17.78
CA GLY A 275 -18.61 32.16 -17.65
C GLY A 275 -17.80 32.63 -16.46
N SER A 276 -17.46 31.69 -15.56
CA SER A 276 -16.64 31.96 -14.39
C SER A 276 -15.22 31.51 -14.63
N ASP A 277 -14.27 32.30 -14.12
CA ASP A 277 -12.86 31.92 -14.05
C ASP A 277 -12.69 30.64 -13.20
N PRO A 278 -11.83 29.70 -13.62
CA PRO A 278 -11.56 28.50 -12.84
C PRO A 278 -10.89 28.84 -11.51
N THR A 279 -11.32 28.16 -10.44
CA THR A 279 -10.76 28.37 -9.11
C THR A 279 -9.87 27.20 -8.71
N TYR A 280 -8.66 27.48 -8.24
CA TYR A 280 -7.70 26.45 -7.85
C TYR A 280 -7.57 26.34 -6.34
N PHE A 281 -7.41 25.11 -5.85
CA PHE A 281 -7.26 24.80 -4.44
C PHE A 281 -6.06 23.89 -4.23
N LEU A 282 -5.25 24.18 -3.22
CA LEU A 282 -4.22 23.29 -2.71
C LEU A 282 -4.83 22.47 -1.57
N ARG A 283 -4.81 21.15 -1.69
CA ARG A 283 -5.15 20.22 -0.62
C ARG A 283 -3.86 19.55 -0.14
N ASP A 284 -3.45 19.86 1.10
CA ASP A 284 -2.29 19.23 1.73
C ASP A 284 -2.72 18.00 2.55
N PHE A 285 -1.96 16.91 2.47
CA PHE A 285 -2.08 15.74 3.34
C PHE A 285 -0.70 15.19 3.73
N SER A 286 0.30 16.07 3.74
CA SER A 286 1.70 15.69 3.88
C SER A 286 2.13 15.53 5.33
N ARG A 287 3.33 14.97 5.56
CA ARG A 287 3.89 14.80 6.92
C ARG A 287 4.36 16.11 7.53
N ASN A 288 4.76 17.08 6.68
CA ASN A 288 5.47 18.29 7.09
C ASN A 288 4.73 19.59 6.72
N GLY A 289 3.59 19.49 6.03
CA GLY A 289 2.83 20.61 5.51
C GLY A 289 3.44 21.24 4.25
N THR A 290 2.59 22.02 3.57
CA THR A 290 2.97 22.91 2.47
C THR A 290 2.98 24.34 2.97
N ARG A 291 4.02 25.10 2.70
CA ARG A 291 4.11 26.51 3.09
C ARG A 291 3.69 27.40 1.93
N ILE A 292 2.85 28.38 2.21
CA ILE A 292 2.35 29.35 1.25
C ILE A 292 2.74 30.76 1.69
N LEU A 293 3.15 31.61 0.74
CA LEU A 293 3.51 32.99 1.02
C LEU A 293 2.26 33.89 0.96
N ILE A 294 1.86 34.48 2.09
CA ILE A 294 0.73 35.41 2.21
C ILE A 294 1.20 36.66 2.93
N ASP A 295 0.87 37.86 2.43
CA ASP A 295 1.12 39.16 3.10
C ASP A 295 2.56 39.32 3.65
N ASN A 296 3.57 38.89 2.86
CA ASN A 296 5.01 38.85 3.22
C ASN A 296 5.45 37.82 4.29
N GLY A 297 4.59 36.87 4.68
CA GLY A 297 4.92 35.80 5.62
C GLY A 297 4.66 34.40 5.07
N TRP A 298 5.54 33.45 5.40
CA TRP A 298 5.31 32.03 5.11
C TRP A 298 4.34 31.43 6.13
N LYS A 299 3.16 31.02 5.68
CA LYS A 299 2.16 30.30 6.48
C LYS A 299 2.18 28.82 6.12
N THR A 300 2.09 27.93 7.11
CA THR A 300 1.98 26.48 6.88
C THR A 300 0.52 26.07 6.71
N VAL A 301 0.25 25.31 5.66
CA VAL A 301 -0.99 24.56 5.40
C VAL A 301 -0.68 23.10 5.65
N HIS A 302 -1.41 22.46 6.55
CA HIS A 302 -1.17 21.06 6.93
C HIS A 302 -2.49 20.35 7.13
N HIS A 303 -2.74 19.27 6.38
CA HIS A 303 -4.03 18.56 6.38
C HIS A 303 -5.24 19.48 6.15
N GLN A 304 -5.07 20.49 5.29
CA GLN A 304 -6.06 21.52 5.01
C GLN A 304 -6.13 21.80 3.51
N GLU A 305 -7.28 22.34 3.11
CA GLU A 305 -7.51 22.84 1.77
C GLU A 305 -7.55 24.37 1.78
N VAL A 306 -6.81 25.00 0.87
CA VAL A 306 -6.74 26.45 0.74
C VAL A 306 -6.87 26.85 -0.72
N GLN A 307 -7.54 27.97 -0.99
CA GLN A 307 -7.63 28.52 -2.33
C GLN A 307 -6.27 29.11 -2.77
N LEU A 308 -5.84 28.80 -3.99
CA LEU A 308 -4.68 29.38 -4.64
C LEU A 308 -5.08 30.55 -5.52
N ARG A 309 -4.23 31.58 -5.56
CA ARG A 309 -4.34 32.72 -6.47
C ARG A 309 -3.08 32.79 -7.32
N SER A 310 -3.19 33.22 -8.58
CA SER A 310 -2.03 33.41 -9.45
C SER A 310 -0.98 34.31 -8.77
N GLY A 311 0.30 33.95 -8.89
CA GLY A 311 1.45 34.59 -8.24
C GLY A 311 1.77 34.11 -6.83
N ILE A 312 0.97 33.22 -6.23
CA ILE A 312 1.27 32.70 -4.88
C ILE A 312 2.49 31.78 -4.92
N GLN A 313 3.39 31.96 -3.95
CA GLN A 313 4.58 31.12 -3.82
C GLN A 313 4.35 30.00 -2.80
N LEU A 314 4.82 28.81 -3.16
CA LEU A 314 4.63 27.56 -2.43
C LEU A 314 5.99 26.91 -2.15
N LYS A 315 6.09 26.24 -1.00
CA LYS A 315 7.19 25.31 -0.68
C LYS A 315 6.58 24.03 -0.12
N PHE A 316 6.86 22.91 -0.76
CA PHE A 316 6.41 21.61 -0.29
C PHE A 316 7.39 21.08 0.77
N GLY A 317 6.93 20.86 1.99
CA GLY A 317 7.73 20.30 3.09
C GLY A 317 8.56 21.33 3.85
N GLY A 318 9.89 21.20 3.79
CA GLY A 318 10.82 21.89 4.69
C GLY A 318 10.95 23.41 4.41
N PRO A 319 11.41 24.22 5.40
CA PRO A 319 11.57 25.67 5.24
C PRO A 319 12.60 26.07 4.17
N ARG A 320 13.55 25.18 3.87
CA ARG A 320 14.62 25.33 2.88
C ARG A 320 14.30 24.68 1.53
N GLY A 321 13.06 24.22 1.32
CA GLY A 321 12.67 23.54 0.08
C GLY A 321 12.60 24.49 -1.11
N GLN A 322 12.61 23.89 -2.31
CA GLN A 322 12.40 24.59 -3.58
C GLN A 322 11.14 25.47 -3.55
N ILE A 323 11.27 26.70 -4.05
CA ILE A 323 10.15 27.64 -4.19
C ILE A 323 9.48 27.39 -5.53
N PHE A 324 8.17 27.24 -5.51
CA PHE A 324 7.33 27.22 -6.68
C PHE A 324 6.43 28.45 -6.69
N GLU A 325 6.08 28.92 -7.87
CA GLU A 325 5.08 29.95 -8.09
C GLU A 325 3.92 29.33 -8.86
N PHE A 326 2.71 29.52 -8.36
CA PHE A 326 1.50 29.09 -9.03
C PHE A 326 1.01 30.20 -9.95
N ILE A 327 0.83 29.89 -11.22
CA ILE A 327 0.48 30.84 -12.28
C ILE A 327 -0.79 30.34 -12.96
N ILE A 328 -1.74 31.24 -13.21
CA ILE A 328 -2.89 31.00 -14.08
C ILE A 328 -2.62 31.77 -15.37
N ASP A 329 -2.42 31.07 -16.49
CA ASP A 329 -2.19 31.70 -17.79
C ASP A 329 -3.51 32.30 -18.27
N SER A 330 -3.63 33.63 -18.30
CA SER A 330 -4.79 34.28 -18.92
C SER A 330 -4.81 33.93 -20.41
N PRO A 331 -5.98 33.61 -21.02
CA PRO A 331 -6.06 33.60 -22.47
C PRO A 331 -5.75 35.02 -22.94
N GLU A 332 -4.62 35.21 -23.60
CA GLU A 332 -4.29 36.49 -24.23
C GLU A 332 -5.41 36.88 -25.21
N SER A 333 -5.65 38.20 -25.26
CA SER A 333 -6.75 38.91 -25.90
C SER A 333 -6.87 38.73 -27.41
#